data_AF-E3MKJ0-F1
#
_entry.id   AF-E3MKJ0-F1
#
_cell.length_a   1.000
_cell.length_b   1.000
_cell.length_c   1.000
_cell.angle_alpha   90.00
_cell.angle_beta   90.00
_cell.angle_gamma   90.00
#
_symmetry.space_group_name_H-M   'P 1'
#
loop_
_entity.id
_entity.type
_entity.pdbx_description
1 polymer ?
#
loop_
_entity_poly.entity_id
_entity_poly.type
_entity_poly.pdbx_seq_one_letter_code
_entity_poly.pdbx_strand_id
1 'polypeptide(L)'
;MSLQLLTLHPNFNWLDHLVMSDEKWVLYKNHHRRAQWVDADKQPEDVVKQELHPKKILLSVWWSVHGVLYWELLPEGKTITADYYSSQLQKVKSKLNTSPLHGHRVHYLHDNARSHCPPSVQKDIESLPTKWQTVVDKGGHYV
;
A
#
# COMPACT_ATOMS: atom_id res chain seq x y z
N MET A 1 22.24 -5.20 15.92
CA MET A 1 21.99 -3.77 16.15
C MET A 1 20.99 -3.33 15.09
N SER A 2 19.74 -3.04 15.47
CA SER A 2 18.75 -2.51 14.52
C SER A 2 19.14 -1.05 14.25
N LEU A 3 19.43 -0.74 12.99
CA LEU A 3 19.66 0.63 12.52
C LEU A 3 18.31 1.25 12.24
N GLN A 4 17.64 1.74 13.29
CA GLN A 4 16.30 2.30 13.18
C GLN A 4 16.28 3.30 12.02
N LEU A 5 15.27 3.25 11.16
CA LEU A 5 15.12 4.14 10.00
C LEU A 5 15.39 5.63 10.31
N LEU A 6 15.03 6.06 11.53
CA LEU A 6 15.27 7.41 12.06
C LEU A 6 16.74 7.73 12.34
N THR A 7 17.56 6.73 12.64
CA THR A 7 19.01 6.86 12.89
C THR A 7 19.84 6.72 11.61
N LEU A 8 19.28 6.10 10.57
CA LEU A 8 19.96 5.82 9.32
C LEU A 8 20.08 7.05 8.41
N HIS A 9 19.20 8.04 8.59
CA HIS A 9 19.24 9.31 7.87
C HIS A 9 19.41 10.47 8.85
N PRO A 10 20.40 11.35 8.65
CA PRO A 10 20.67 12.47 9.57
C PRO A 10 19.62 13.59 9.51
N ASN A 11 18.73 13.57 8.51
CA ASN A 11 17.63 14.52 8.35
C ASN A 11 16.40 13.83 7.74
N PHE A 12 15.30 14.57 7.59
CA PHE A 12 14.02 14.05 7.08
C PHE A 12 13.77 14.26 5.59
N ASN A 13 14.72 14.82 4.84
CA ASN A 13 14.55 15.13 3.41
C ASN A 13 14.29 13.89 2.55
N TRP A 14 14.67 12.69 3.03
CA TRP A 14 14.40 11.43 2.34
C TRP A 14 12.90 11.07 2.32
N LEU A 15 12.10 11.61 3.26
CA LEU A 15 10.64 11.41 3.28
C LEU A 15 9.98 12.02 2.06
N ASP A 16 10.54 13.10 1.51
CA ASP A 16 10.00 13.73 0.30
C ASP A 16 10.12 12.82 -0.92
N HIS A 17 11.05 11.85 -0.89
CA HIS A 17 11.23 10.87 -1.96
C HIS A 17 10.72 9.47 -1.58
N LEU A 18 9.94 9.35 -0.50
CA LEU A 18 9.33 8.09 -0.08
C LEU A 18 8.11 7.77 -0.94
N VAL A 19 8.09 6.55 -1.48
CA VAL A 19 6.95 5.94 -2.16
C VAL A 19 6.48 4.77 -1.33
N MET A 20 5.22 4.79 -0.94
CA MET A 20 4.55 3.74 -0.20
C MET A 20 3.61 2.98 -1.12
N SER A 21 3.42 1.69 -0.83
CA SER A 21 2.38 0.89 -1.45
C SER A 21 1.65 0.05 -0.41
N ASP A 22 0.37 -0.19 -0.67
CA ASP A 22 -0.44 -1.12 0.12
C ASP A 22 -1.64 -1.60 -0.71
N GLU A 23 -2.24 -2.70 -0.27
CA GLU A 23 -3.43 -3.28 -0.88
C GLU A 23 -4.57 -3.44 0.11
N LYS A 24 -5.75 -3.02 -0.32
CA LYS A 24 -6.92 -2.96 0.54
C LYS A 24 -8.16 -3.52 -0.14
N TRP A 25 -8.84 -4.43 0.54
CA TRP A 25 -10.19 -4.82 0.14
C TRP A 25 -11.17 -3.66 0.37
N VAL A 26 -11.80 -3.21 -0.72
CA VAL A 26 -12.85 -2.19 -0.73
C VAL A 26 -14.19 -2.88 -0.96
N LEU A 27 -15.17 -2.58 -0.12
CA LEU A 27 -16.52 -3.13 -0.22
C LEU A 27 -17.35 -2.30 -1.20
N TYR A 28 -18.15 -2.96 -2.05
CA TYR A 28 -19.11 -2.25 -2.92
C TYR A 28 -20.20 -1.56 -2.13
N LYS A 29 -20.69 -2.25 -1.09
CA LYS A 29 -21.68 -1.71 -0.16
C LYS A 29 -21.09 -1.74 1.23
N ASN A 30 -20.67 -0.57 1.71
CA ASN A 30 -20.17 -0.41 3.05
C ASN A 30 -21.31 -0.01 3.99
N HIS A 31 -21.83 -0.98 4.73
CA HIS A 31 -22.86 -0.74 5.73
C HIS A 31 -22.24 -0.09 6.97
N HIS A 32 -22.34 1.23 7.08
CA HIS A 32 -21.89 1.94 8.27
C HIS A 32 -22.92 1.81 9.38
N ARG A 33 -22.54 1.14 10.47
CA ARG A 33 -23.25 1.22 11.74
C ARG A 33 -22.84 2.51 12.42
N ARG A 34 -23.74 3.50 12.43
CA ARG A 34 -23.56 4.71 13.21
C ARG A 34 -24.10 4.48 14.61
N ALA A 35 -23.37 4.98 15.62
CA ALA A 35 -23.93 5.08 16.95
C ALA A 35 -25.18 5.97 16.87
N GLN A 36 -26.27 5.50 17.46
CA GLN A 36 -27.52 6.23 17.54
C GLN A 36 -27.71 6.69 18.97
N TRP A 37 -27.89 7.99 19.15
CA TRP A 37 -28.32 8.57 20.42
C TRP A 37 -29.84 8.64 20.37
N VAL A 38 -30.49 7.87 21.23
CA VAL A 38 -31.95 7.83 21.35
C VAL A 38 -32.36 8.18 22.76
N ASP A 39 -33.56 8.78 22.90
CA ASP A 39 -34.17 9.05 24.20
C ASP A 39 -34.38 7.73 24.95
N ALA A 40 -34.41 7.77 26.29
CA ALA A 40 -34.49 6.58 27.15
C ALA A 40 -35.68 5.65 26.83
N ASP A 41 -36.75 6.21 26.27
CA ASP A 41 -38.01 5.50 26.00
C ASP A 41 -38.12 5.01 24.54
N LYS A 42 -37.12 5.31 23.70
CA LYS A 42 -37.15 5.01 22.26
C LYS A 42 -36.17 3.90 21.91
N GLN A 43 -36.57 3.08 20.93
CA GLN A 43 -35.70 2.08 20.32
C GLN A 43 -34.87 2.72 19.19
N PRO A 44 -33.59 2.35 19.05
CA PRO A 44 -32.79 2.72 17.89
C PRO A 44 -33.33 2.08 16.62
N GLU A 45 -33.07 2.70 15.48
CA GLU A 45 -33.39 2.14 14.16
C GLU A 45 -32.54 0.91 13.88
N ASP A 46 -33.16 -0.13 13.31
CA ASP A 46 -32.47 -1.34 12.89
C ASP A 46 -31.45 -1.03 11.79
N VAL A 47 -30.20 -1.39 12.04
CA VAL A 47 -29.13 -1.26 11.03
C VAL A 47 -28.93 -2.60 10.34
N VAL A 48 -29.00 -2.59 9.00
CA VAL A 48 -28.77 -3.77 8.16
C VAL A 48 -27.48 -4.47 8.56
N LYS A 49 -27.59 -5.76 8.88
CA LYS A 49 -26.44 -6.61 9.15
C LYS A 49 -25.65 -6.81 7.86
N GLN A 50 -24.35 -6.59 7.94
CA GLN A 50 -23.46 -6.87 6.82
C GLN A 50 -23.48 -8.36 6.48
N GLU A 51 -23.53 -8.69 5.19
CA GLU A 51 -23.49 -10.06 4.69
C GLU A 51 -22.17 -10.75 5.08
N LEU A 52 -22.17 -12.08 5.21
CA LEU A 52 -20.97 -12.86 5.53
C LEU A 52 -19.89 -12.78 4.44
N HIS A 53 -20.33 -12.67 3.17
CA HIS A 53 -19.45 -12.61 2.00
C HIS A 53 -19.79 -11.38 1.16
N PRO A 54 -19.50 -10.17 1.69
CA PRO A 54 -19.86 -8.95 0.99
C PRO A 54 -19.04 -8.84 -0.30
N LYS A 55 -19.68 -8.37 -1.36
CA LYS A 55 -18.98 -8.10 -2.63
C LYS A 55 -17.87 -7.08 -2.38
N LYS A 56 -16.65 -7.44 -2.74
CA LYS A 56 -15.44 -6.65 -2.51
C LYS A 56 -14.50 -6.69 -3.70
N ILE A 57 -13.70 -5.65 -3.83
CA ILE A 57 -12.68 -5.50 -4.86
C ILE A 57 -11.36 -5.12 -4.21
N LEU A 58 -10.24 -5.63 -4.72
CA LEU A 58 -8.92 -5.34 -4.14
C LEU A 58 -8.36 -4.09 -4.83
N LEU A 59 -8.06 -3.06 -4.05
CA LEU A 59 -7.38 -1.85 -4.48
C LEU A 59 -5.89 -2.01 -4.19
N SER A 60 -5.03 -1.87 -5.20
CA SER A 60 -3.60 -1.64 -5.01
C SER A 60 -3.31 -0.18 -5.27
N VAL A 61 -2.55 0.47 -4.39
CA VAL A 61 -2.24 1.90 -4.51
C VAL A 61 -0.79 2.19 -4.15
N TRP A 62 -0.19 3.11 -4.91
CA TRP A 62 1.16 3.64 -4.75
C TRP A 62 1.09 5.15 -4.62
N TRP A 63 1.70 5.71 -3.58
CA TRP A 63 1.64 7.14 -3.32
C TRP A 63 2.92 7.66 -2.66
N SER A 64 3.14 8.97 -2.76
CA SER A 64 4.19 9.70 -2.05
C SER A 64 3.59 10.91 -1.34
N VAL A 65 4.45 11.73 -0.72
CA VAL A 65 4.03 13.03 -0.16
C VAL A 65 3.47 13.99 -1.22
N HIS A 66 3.78 13.73 -2.50
CA HIS A 66 3.29 14.52 -3.63
C HIS A 66 1.95 14.02 -4.20
N GLY A 67 1.38 12.97 -3.61
CA GLY A 67 0.08 12.41 -3.99
C GLY A 67 0.16 10.98 -4.54
N VAL A 68 -0.95 10.54 -5.13
CA VAL A 68 -1.08 9.18 -5.69
C VAL A 68 -0.33 9.09 -7.02
N LEU A 69 0.59 8.13 -7.12
CA LEU A 69 1.37 7.86 -8.33
C LEU A 69 0.64 6.90 -9.27
N TYR A 70 0.11 5.82 -8.70
CA TYR A 70 -0.58 4.77 -9.43
C TYR A 70 -1.57 4.08 -8.50
N TRP A 71 -2.69 3.64 -9.07
CA TRP A 71 -3.61 2.75 -8.38
C TRP A 71 -4.32 1.88 -9.41
N GLU A 72 -4.79 0.73 -8.96
CA GLU A 72 -5.67 -0.10 -9.76
C GLU A 72 -6.61 -0.92 -8.88
N LEU A 73 -7.81 -1.13 -9.40
CA LEU A 73 -8.75 -2.09 -8.85
C LEU A 73 -8.59 -3.40 -9.59
N LEU A 74 -8.27 -4.46 -8.85
CA LEU A 74 -8.13 -5.78 -9.42
C LEU A 74 -9.51 -6.31 -9.84
N PRO A 75 -9.62 -6.99 -10.99
CA PRO A 75 -10.84 -7.69 -11.37
C PRO A 75 -11.33 -8.63 -10.26
N GLU A 76 -12.65 -8.82 -10.20
CA GLU A 76 -13.28 -9.70 -9.22
C GLU A 76 -12.67 -11.12 -9.27
N GLY A 77 -12.36 -11.67 -8.09
CA GLY A 77 -11.76 -13.01 -7.97
C GLY A 77 -10.25 -13.09 -8.26
N LYS A 78 -9.59 -12.00 -8.68
CA LYS A 78 -8.13 -11.99 -8.81
C LYS A 78 -7.44 -11.73 -7.48
N THR A 79 -6.30 -12.39 -7.30
CA THR A 79 -5.36 -12.17 -6.20
C THR A 79 -4.04 -11.63 -6.76
N ILE A 80 -3.25 -11.01 -5.89
CA ILE A 80 -1.94 -10.47 -6.26
C ILE A 80 -0.95 -11.63 -6.25
N THR A 81 -0.57 -12.08 -7.45
CA THR A 81 0.55 -12.99 -7.64
C THR A 81 1.84 -12.17 -7.82
N ALA A 82 2.98 -12.84 -7.75
CA ALA A 82 4.29 -12.21 -8.03
C ALA A 82 4.31 -11.53 -9.41
N ASP A 83 3.87 -12.25 -10.45
CA ASP A 83 3.86 -11.73 -11.82
C ASP A 83 2.91 -10.54 -11.99
N TYR A 84 1.77 -10.60 -11.31
CA TYR A 84 0.81 -9.50 -11.33
C TYR A 84 1.40 -8.26 -10.67
N TYR A 85 2.02 -8.41 -9.49
CA TYR A 85 2.70 -7.33 -8.79
C TYR A 85 3.86 -6.76 -9.60
N SER A 86 4.69 -7.60 -10.22
CA SER A 86 5.72 -7.19 -11.18
C SER A 86 5.15 -6.31 -12.31
N SER A 87 4.01 -6.69 -12.88
CA SER A 87 3.35 -5.89 -13.91
C SER A 87 2.86 -4.52 -13.40
N GLN A 88 2.42 -4.44 -12.14
CA GLN A 88 2.05 -3.19 -11.50
C GLN A 88 3.29 -2.29 -11.29
N LEU A 89 4.41 -2.86 -10.82
CA LEU A 89 5.67 -2.13 -10.64
C LEU A 89 6.18 -1.51 -11.93
N GLN A 90 6.03 -2.17 -13.08
CA GLN A 90 6.40 -1.58 -14.38
C GLN A 90 5.56 -0.34 -14.72
N LYS A 91 4.26 -0.35 -14.37
CA LYS A 91 3.40 0.84 -14.52
C LYS A 91 3.80 1.95 -13.56
N VAL A 92 4.11 1.61 -12.30
CA VAL A 92 4.61 2.56 -11.30
C VAL A 92 5.91 3.22 -11.76
N LYS A 93 6.85 2.44 -12.31
CA LYS A 93 8.10 2.93 -12.91
C LYS A 93 7.85 3.99 -13.98
N SER A 94 6.89 3.74 -14.86
CA SER A 94 6.48 4.70 -15.88
C SER A 94 5.89 5.99 -15.28
N LYS A 95 5.05 5.86 -14.24
CA LYS A 95 4.46 7.02 -13.54
C LYS A 95 5.47 7.84 -12.76
N LEU A 96 6.50 7.21 -12.19
CA LEU A 96 7.59 7.92 -11.53
C LEU A 96 8.31 8.88 -12.48
N ASN A 97 8.50 8.50 -13.74
CA ASN A 97 9.15 9.34 -14.74
C ASN A 97 8.39 10.63 -15.09
N THR A 98 7.09 10.70 -14.81
CA THR A 98 6.26 11.89 -15.03
C THR A 98 5.84 12.57 -13.73
N SER A 99 6.33 12.08 -12.59
CA SER A 99 5.98 12.60 -11.26
C SER A 99 7.00 13.65 -10.79
N PRO A 100 6.69 14.41 -9.71
CA PRO A 100 7.68 15.26 -9.04
C PRO A 100 8.91 14.52 -8.53
N LEU A 101 8.86 13.18 -8.43
CA LEU A 101 10.00 12.33 -8.06
C LEU A 101 10.92 11.99 -9.25
N HIS A 102 10.62 12.49 -10.45
CA HIS A 102 11.47 12.23 -11.62
C HIS A 102 12.89 12.76 -11.41
N GLY A 103 13.89 11.93 -11.69
CA GLY A 103 15.31 12.26 -11.50
C GLY A 103 15.76 12.23 -10.03
N HIS A 104 14.84 12.06 -9.08
CA HIS A 104 15.17 11.87 -7.68
C HIS A 104 15.41 10.40 -7.36
N ARG A 105 16.20 10.18 -6.31
CA ARG A 105 16.41 8.85 -5.75
C ARG A 105 15.22 8.51 -4.84
N VAL A 106 14.45 7.50 -5.23
CA VAL A 106 13.26 7.07 -4.50
C VAL A 106 13.62 6.12 -3.35
N HIS A 107 12.87 6.20 -2.26
CA HIS A 107 12.83 5.20 -1.20
C HIS A 107 11.50 4.46 -1.32
N TYR A 108 11.51 3.14 -1.42
CA TYR A 108 10.29 2.36 -1.60
C TYR A 108 9.95 1.59 -0.32
N LEU A 109 8.73 1.76 0.18
CA LEU A 109 8.21 1.10 1.37
C LEU A 109 6.95 0.29 1.02
N HIS A 110 6.98 -0.99 1.34
CA HIS A 110 5.86 -1.91 1.18
C HIS A 110 5.94 -3.00 2.26
N ASP A 111 4.89 -3.80 2.40
CA ASP A 111 4.86 -4.93 3.33
C ASP A 111 5.59 -6.17 2.77
N ASN A 112 5.85 -7.15 3.62
CA ASN A 112 6.54 -8.39 3.25
C ASN A 112 5.56 -9.50 2.77
N ALA A 113 4.47 -9.15 2.07
CA ALA A 113 3.55 -10.15 1.54
C ALA A 113 4.28 -11.16 0.64
N ARG A 114 3.79 -12.41 0.59
CA ARG A 114 4.46 -13.48 -0.16
C ARG A 114 4.63 -13.19 -1.64
N SER A 115 3.72 -12.41 -2.23
CA SER A 115 3.79 -11.92 -3.60
C SER A 115 4.93 -10.93 -3.83
N HIS A 116 5.40 -10.24 -2.78
CA HIS A 116 6.40 -9.16 -2.88
C HIS A 116 7.84 -9.64 -2.67
N CYS A 117 8.01 -10.77 -1.96
CA CYS A 117 9.31 -11.36 -1.65
C CYS A 117 10.01 -12.17 -2.76
N PRO A 118 9.40 -12.61 -3.88
CA PRO A 118 10.08 -13.42 -4.88
C PRO A 118 11.26 -12.69 -5.55
N PRO A 119 12.31 -13.41 -5.99
CA PRO A 119 13.48 -12.79 -6.61
C PRO A 119 13.17 -11.98 -7.88
N SER A 120 12.15 -12.36 -8.65
CA SER A 120 11.71 -11.60 -9.83
C SER A 120 11.21 -10.21 -9.44
N VAL A 121 10.36 -10.14 -8.43
CA VAL A 121 9.81 -8.88 -7.89
C VAL A 121 10.90 -8.02 -7.28
N GLN A 122 11.84 -8.61 -6.54
CA GLN A 122 12.97 -7.86 -5.99
C GLN A 122 13.79 -7.17 -7.09
N LYS A 123 14.05 -7.87 -8.20
CA LYS A 123 14.72 -7.26 -9.37
C LYS A 123 13.90 -6.13 -10.00
N ASP A 124 12.58 -6.27 -10.08
CA ASP A 124 11.71 -5.21 -10.59
C ASP A 124 11.78 -3.95 -9.69
N ILE A 125 11.75 -4.13 -8.36
CA ILE A 125 11.92 -3.04 -7.38
C ILE A 125 13.31 -2.41 -7.50
N GLU A 126 14.37 -3.21 -7.65
CA GLU A 126 15.74 -2.73 -7.87
C GLU A 126 15.87 -1.95 -9.19
N SER A 127 15.02 -2.25 -10.18
CA SER A 127 15.00 -1.55 -11.47
C SER A 127 14.35 -0.16 -11.41
N LEU A 128 13.61 0.15 -10.34
CA LEU A 128 13.09 1.49 -10.08
C LEU A 128 14.28 2.43 -9.76
N PRO A 129 14.16 3.75 -9.97
CA PRO A 129 15.23 4.72 -9.65
C PRO A 129 15.41 4.88 -8.12
N THR A 130 15.88 3.84 -7.43
CA THR A 130 15.72 3.65 -5.98
C THR A 130 17.06 3.51 -5.26
N LYS A 131 17.12 3.87 -3.96
CA LYS A 131 18.03 3.22 -3.00
C LYS A 131 17.23 2.27 -2.15
N TRP A 132 17.63 1.00 -2.12
CA TRP A 132 17.05 0.07 -1.16
C TRP A 132 17.46 0.43 0.26
N GLN A 133 16.47 0.56 1.13
CA GLN A 133 16.64 0.34 2.56
C GLN A 133 15.50 -0.56 2.98
N THR A 134 15.82 -1.82 3.25
CA THR A 134 14.87 -2.69 3.91
C THR A 134 14.65 -2.11 5.28
N VAL A 135 13.45 -1.62 5.52
CA VAL A 135 13.03 -1.21 6.86
C VAL A 135 12.73 -2.44 7.71
N VAL A 136 12.73 -3.64 7.13
CA VAL A 136 12.49 -4.90 7.84
C VAL A 136 13.58 -5.92 7.46
N ASP A 137 14.33 -6.43 8.42
CA ASP A 137 15.36 -7.44 8.15
C ASP A 137 14.74 -8.75 7.62
N LYS A 138 15.60 -9.68 7.17
CA LYS A 138 15.16 -11.02 6.70
C LYS A 138 14.41 -11.83 7.78
N GLY A 139 14.47 -11.41 9.05
CA GLY A 139 13.78 -12.00 10.19
C GLY A 139 12.45 -11.32 10.54
N GLY A 140 12.02 -10.28 9.81
CA GLY A 140 10.77 -9.59 10.06
C GLY A 140 10.87 -8.47 11.11
N HIS A 141 12.07 -8.11 11.57
CA HIS A 141 12.25 -7.01 12.52
C HIS A 141 12.47 -5.70 11.80
N TYR A 142 11.83 -4.63 12.28
CA TYR A 142 12.11 -3.30 11.78
C TYR A 142 13.59 -2.97 12.01
N VAL A 143 14.34 -2.69 10.94
CA VAL A 143 15.74 -2.30 11.01
C VAL A 143 15.80 -0.90 11.59
#